data_AF-A0A967WNV1-F1
#
_entry.id   AF-A0A967WNV1-F1
#
_cell.length_a   1.000
_cell.length_b   1.000
_cell.length_c   1.000
_cell.angle_alpha   90.00
_cell.angle_beta   90.00
_cell.angle_gamma   90.00
#
_symmetry.space_group_name_H-M   'P 1'
#
loop_
_entity.id
_entity.type
_entity.pdbx_description
1 polymer ?
#
loop_
_entity_poly.entity_id
_entity_poly.type
_entity_poly.pdbx_seq_one_letter_code
_entity_poly.pdbx_strand_id
1 'polypeptide(L)'
;MGHWIFRYRWPMAVTLTVVVLLVAAGTILAQPPVPHAVMEGGDCLSCHQAGVGGAPRLAWDHLGRNNEDCARCHEVSGAPASEIPHTLVGRDDCLSCHRQGVGTTPMLGGSHVDYTNEECGQCHFPSAAAEEPAPMPAEPAPAPEVTHVSAGESSCVACHQLIFTDEEHALFTGQPIGDAQAGAALFAQICASCHGEDGTTPVGDEDAVINAEAYWSTHDDASILQDIGAGSHGEMTAFAEDYGGPISWE
;
A
#
# COMPACT_ATOMS: atom_id res chain seq x y z
N MET A 1 -66.67 -22.14 -25.95
CA MET A 1 -65.90 -20.94 -25.54
C MET A 1 -64.49 -21.34 -25.09
N GLY A 2 -63.54 -21.64 -25.99
CA GLY A 2 -62.20 -22.12 -25.57
C GLY A 2 -61.01 -21.82 -26.51
N HIS A 3 -61.27 -21.49 -27.78
CA HIS A 3 -60.18 -21.29 -28.77
C HIS A 3 -59.56 -19.88 -28.80
N TRP A 4 -60.13 -18.90 -28.07
CA TRP A 4 -59.62 -17.52 -28.07
C TRP A 4 -58.42 -17.28 -27.15
N ILE A 5 -58.23 -18.10 -26.11
CA ILE A 5 -57.17 -17.89 -25.10
C ILE A 5 -55.80 -18.38 -25.60
N PHE A 6 -55.74 -19.35 -26.52
CA PHE A 6 -54.48 -19.88 -27.04
C PHE A 6 -53.80 -19.00 -28.11
N ARG A 7 -54.59 -18.22 -28.87
CA ARG A 7 -54.07 -17.44 -30.02
C ARG A 7 -53.22 -16.22 -29.61
N TYR A 8 -53.47 -15.64 -28.45
CA TYR A 8 -52.79 -14.41 -27.98
C TYR A 8 -51.70 -14.64 -26.94
N ARG A 9 -51.64 -15.80 -26.28
CA ARG A 9 -50.59 -16.12 -25.30
C ARG A 9 -49.23 -16.38 -25.96
N TRP A 10 -49.24 -16.91 -27.18
CA TRP A 10 -48.02 -17.18 -27.94
C TRP A 10 -47.30 -15.90 -28.42
N PRO A 11 -47.98 -14.91 -29.04
CA PRO A 11 -47.33 -13.65 -29.42
C PRO A 11 -46.86 -12.86 -28.20
N MET A 12 -47.62 -12.85 -27.09
CA MET A 12 -47.20 -12.16 -25.86
C MET A 12 -45.96 -12.78 -25.22
N ALA A 13 -45.88 -14.11 -25.17
CA ALA A 13 -44.70 -14.81 -24.64
C ALA A 13 -43.47 -14.54 -25.51
N VAL A 14 -43.60 -14.61 -26.84
CA VAL A 14 -42.50 -14.30 -27.77
C VAL A 14 -42.05 -12.84 -27.66
N THR A 15 -42.98 -11.88 -27.57
CA THR A 15 -42.62 -10.48 -27.37
C THR A 15 -41.92 -10.24 -26.03
N LEU A 16 -42.38 -10.88 -24.95
CA LEU A 16 -41.73 -10.75 -23.64
C LEU A 16 -40.32 -11.35 -23.65
N THR A 17 -40.13 -12.52 -24.26
CA THR A 17 -38.79 -13.13 -24.39
C THR A 17 -37.85 -12.28 -25.23
N VAL A 18 -38.32 -11.71 -26.36
CA VAL A 18 -37.51 -10.81 -27.20
C VAL A 18 -37.14 -9.54 -26.45
N VAL A 19 -38.07 -8.93 -25.71
CA VAL A 19 -37.79 -7.74 -24.89
C VAL A 19 -36.78 -8.06 -23.78
N VAL A 20 -36.93 -9.18 -23.08
CA VAL A 20 -35.97 -9.61 -22.04
C VAL A 20 -34.59 -9.88 -22.63
N LEU A 21 -34.51 -10.51 -23.81
CA LEU A 21 -33.24 -10.74 -24.50
C LEU A 21 -32.59 -9.44 -24.97
N LEU A 22 -33.36 -8.47 -25.46
CA LEU A 22 -32.84 -7.15 -25.86
C LEU A 22 -32.34 -6.33 -24.67
N VAL A 23 -33.05 -6.37 -23.53
CA VAL A 23 -32.61 -5.71 -22.28
C VAL A 23 -31.35 -6.39 -21.72
N ALA A 24 -31.28 -7.73 -21.72
CA ALA A 24 -30.10 -8.47 -21.29
C ALA A 24 -28.89 -8.25 -22.21
N ALA A 25 -29.10 -8.12 -23.53
CA ALA A 25 -28.05 -7.77 -24.48
C ALA A 25 -27.52 -6.34 -24.26
N GLY A 26 -28.39 -5.40 -23.90
CA GLY A 26 -27.99 -4.02 -23.56
C GLY A 26 -27.05 -3.94 -22.36
N THR A 27 -27.22 -4.81 -21.35
CA THR A 27 -26.33 -4.86 -20.18
C THR A 27 -24.94 -5.45 -20.48
N ILE A 28 -24.78 -6.21 -21.57
CA ILE A 28 -23.48 -6.79 -21.98
C ILE A 28 -22.59 -5.74 -22.67
N LEU A 29 -23.17 -4.63 -23.15
CA LEU A 29 -22.44 -3.52 -23.80
C LEU A 29 -22.16 -2.35 -22.86
N ALA A 30 -22.50 -2.45 -21.57
CA ALA A 30 -22.19 -1.41 -20.60
C ALA A 30 -20.67 -1.30 -20.47
N GLN A 31 -20.12 -0.17 -20.89
CA GLN A 31 -18.68 0.08 -20.86
C GLN A 31 -18.24 0.29 -19.41
N PRO A 32 -17.06 -0.19 -19.00
CA PRO A 32 -16.59 0.01 -17.64
C PRO A 32 -16.49 1.52 -17.37
N PRO A 33 -17.03 2.01 -16.24
CA PRO A 33 -16.95 3.42 -15.91
C PRO A 33 -15.51 3.79 -15.54
N VAL A 34 -15.15 5.07 -15.69
CA VAL A 34 -13.83 5.56 -15.30
C VAL A 34 -13.75 5.61 -13.77
N PRO A 35 -12.82 4.88 -13.14
CA PRO A 35 -12.79 4.69 -11.68
C PRO A 35 -12.15 5.86 -10.93
N HIS A 36 -11.66 6.89 -11.63
CA HIS A 36 -11.11 8.12 -11.07
C HIS A 36 -11.73 9.33 -11.77
N ALA A 37 -11.74 10.48 -11.12
CA ALA A 37 -12.08 11.73 -11.80
C ALA A 37 -10.99 12.09 -12.81
N VAL A 38 -11.36 12.85 -13.83
CA VAL A 38 -10.41 13.41 -14.80
C VAL A 38 -10.21 14.87 -14.45
N MET A 39 -8.96 15.34 -14.47
CA MET A 39 -8.62 16.75 -14.22
C MET A 39 -9.43 17.68 -15.14
N GLU A 40 -9.65 18.91 -14.70
CA GLU A 40 -10.37 19.93 -15.49
C GLU A 40 -9.61 20.16 -16.82
N GLY A 41 -10.25 19.89 -17.97
CA GLY A 41 -9.58 19.84 -19.28
C GLY A 41 -9.15 18.44 -19.76
N GLY A 42 -9.67 17.40 -19.11
CA GLY A 42 -9.32 15.99 -19.22
C GLY A 42 -8.68 15.48 -20.51
N ASP A 43 -7.37 15.28 -20.44
CA ASP A 43 -6.60 14.57 -21.46
C ASP A 43 -6.48 13.08 -21.09
N CYS A 44 -7.46 12.28 -21.48
CA CYS A 44 -7.48 10.82 -21.32
C CYS A 44 -6.25 10.16 -21.97
N LEU A 45 -5.78 10.69 -23.11
CA LEU A 45 -4.66 10.14 -23.87
C LEU A 45 -3.33 10.26 -23.12
N SER A 46 -3.16 11.30 -22.29
CA SER A 46 -1.92 11.53 -21.53
C SER A 46 -1.46 10.29 -20.74
N CYS A 47 -2.41 9.52 -20.17
CA CYS A 47 -2.10 8.30 -19.43
C CYS A 47 -2.42 7.03 -20.23
N HIS A 48 -3.57 6.96 -20.91
CA HIS A 48 -4.04 5.72 -21.55
C HIS A 48 -3.35 5.41 -22.88
N GLN A 49 -2.69 6.38 -23.52
CA GLN A 49 -1.98 6.10 -24.78
C GLN A 49 -0.73 5.26 -24.54
N ALA A 50 0.06 5.58 -23.52
CA ALA A 50 1.29 4.87 -23.17
C ALA A 50 1.11 3.86 -22.02
N GLY A 51 0.00 3.95 -21.27
CA GLY A 51 -0.26 3.16 -20.07
C GLY A 51 0.56 3.64 -18.88
N VAL A 52 0.55 4.95 -18.64
CA VAL A 52 1.28 5.61 -17.54
C VAL A 52 0.56 5.33 -16.22
N GLY A 53 1.31 5.13 -15.13
CA GLY A 53 0.75 4.91 -13.79
C GLY A 53 -0.21 3.73 -13.68
N GLY A 54 0.04 2.64 -14.42
CA GLY A 54 -0.82 1.46 -14.44
C GLY A 54 -2.12 1.61 -15.26
N ALA A 55 -2.31 2.74 -15.96
CA ALA A 55 -3.48 2.93 -16.81
C ALA A 55 -3.54 1.86 -17.91
N PRO A 56 -4.70 1.21 -18.13
CA PRO A 56 -4.87 0.31 -19.26
C PRO A 56 -4.61 1.05 -20.56
N ARG A 57 -3.76 0.46 -21.42
CA ARG A 57 -3.52 1.02 -22.76
C ARG A 57 -4.80 0.98 -23.58
N LEU A 58 -4.96 1.96 -24.45
CA LEU A 58 -6.06 2.00 -25.41
C LEU A 58 -6.15 0.68 -26.18
N ALA A 59 -7.35 0.11 -26.18
CA ALA A 59 -7.66 -1.03 -27.01
C ALA A 59 -7.43 -0.69 -28.50
N TRP A 60 -7.05 -1.69 -29.28
CA TRP A 60 -6.71 -1.50 -30.70
C TRP A 60 -7.84 -0.85 -31.51
N ASP A 61 -9.10 -1.16 -31.17
CA ASP A 61 -10.32 -0.61 -31.77
C ASP A 61 -10.70 0.80 -31.26
N HIS A 62 -9.88 1.38 -30.38
CA HIS A 62 -9.97 2.75 -29.87
C HIS A 62 -8.82 3.64 -30.37
N LEU A 63 -7.89 3.10 -31.16
CA LEU A 63 -6.80 3.88 -31.75
C LEU A 63 -7.35 4.98 -32.67
N GLY A 64 -6.95 6.23 -32.41
CA GLY A 64 -7.35 7.40 -33.17
C GLY A 64 -8.58 8.14 -32.64
N ARG A 65 -9.19 7.68 -31.54
CA ARG A 65 -10.18 8.47 -30.78
C ARG A 65 -9.51 9.61 -30.03
N ASN A 66 -10.22 10.74 -29.90
CA ASN A 66 -9.80 11.89 -29.09
C ASN A 66 -10.48 11.86 -27.71
N ASN A 67 -10.08 12.78 -26.83
CA ASN A 67 -10.59 12.87 -25.46
C ASN A 67 -12.10 13.11 -25.41
N GLU A 68 -12.65 13.86 -26.37
CA GLU A 68 -14.08 14.15 -26.45
C GLU A 68 -14.92 12.91 -26.80
N ASP A 69 -14.33 11.93 -27.48
CA ASP A 69 -15.00 10.67 -27.81
C ASP A 69 -15.10 9.73 -26.60
N CYS A 70 -14.15 9.80 -25.66
CA CYS A 70 -14.08 8.92 -24.49
C CYS A 70 -15.26 9.13 -23.54
N ALA A 71 -15.50 10.38 -23.13
CA ALA A 71 -16.53 10.75 -22.14
C ALA A 71 -17.97 10.60 -22.66
N ARG A 72 -18.16 10.35 -23.97
CA ARG A 72 -19.49 10.07 -24.56
C ARG A 72 -20.01 8.68 -24.20
N CYS A 73 -19.11 7.74 -23.92
CA CYS A 73 -19.46 6.35 -23.65
C CYS A 73 -18.97 5.88 -22.27
N HIS A 74 -17.85 6.40 -21.78
CA HIS A 74 -17.33 6.11 -20.44
C HIS A 74 -17.74 7.21 -19.46
N GLU A 75 -18.67 6.88 -18.56
CA GLU A 75 -19.04 7.78 -17.48
C GLU A 75 -17.93 7.84 -16.42
N VAL A 76 -17.61 9.04 -15.97
CA VAL A 76 -16.64 9.26 -14.89
C VAL A 76 -17.34 9.07 -13.56
N SER A 77 -17.02 7.99 -12.85
CA SER A 77 -17.64 7.64 -11.57
C SER A 77 -16.69 7.75 -10.38
N GLY A 78 -15.40 7.94 -10.63
CA GLY A 78 -14.38 7.98 -9.59
C GLY A 78 -14.16 9.34 -8.95
N ALA A 79 -13.59 9.32 -7.75
CA ALA A 79 -13.09 10.53 -7.09
C ALA A 79 -11.76 10.99 -7.72
N PRO A 80 -11.45 12.30 -7.70
CA PRO A 80 -10.11 12.77 -8.04
C PRO A 80 -9.09 12.27 -7.01
N ALA A 81 -7.83 12.15 -7.44
CA ALA A 81 -6.73 11.99 -6.50
C ALA A 81 -6.67 13.20 -5.57
N SER A 82 -6.62 12.95 -4.27
CA SER A 82 -6.48 14.00 -3.27
C SER A 82 -5.10 14.64 -3.35
N GLU A 83 -5.03 15.96 -3.13
CA GLU A 83 -3.75 16.65 -2.95
C GLU A 83 -3.04 16.17 -1.68
N ILE A 84 -1.71 16.15 -1.72
CA ILE A 84 -0.87 15.82 -0.58
C ILE A 84 -0.82 17.06 0.33
N PRO A 85 -1.29 16.98 1.60
CA PRO A 85 -1.42 18.14 2.48
C PRO A 85 -0.10 18.59 3.11
N HIS A 86 1.01 17.91 2.80
CA HIS A 86 2.33 18.17 3.36
C HIS A 86 3.37 18.21 2.25
N THR A 87 4.56 18.71 2.58
CA THR A 87 5.70 18.74 1.66
C THR A 87 6.34 17.36 1.51
N LEU A 88 7.13 17.20 0.44
CA LEU A 88 7.85 15.95 0.14
C LEU A 88 9.33 16.01 0.50
N VAL A 89 9.82 17.14 1.05
CA VAL A 89 11.24 17.30 1.42
C VAL A 89 11.58 16.29 2.53
N GLY A 90 12.40 15.29 2.18
CA GLY A 90 12.75 14.18 3.08
C GLY A 90 11.59 13.22 3.40
N ARG A 91 10.54 13.20 2.56
CA ARG A 91 9.32 12.35 2.71
C ARG A 91 8.87 11.78 1.36
N ASP A 92 9.82 11.34 0.55
CA ASP A 92 9.60 10.74 -0.76
C ASP A 92 9.22 9.25 -0.69
N ASP A 93 9.55 8.57 0.42
CA ASP A 93 9.02 7.24 0.74
C ASP A 93 7.60 7.32 1.31
N CYS A 94 6.62 7.43 0.41
CA CYS A 94 5.19 7.50 0.70
C CYS A 94 4.69 6.25 1.45
N LEU A 95 5.17 5.06 1.06
CA LEU A 95 4.71 3.78 1.58
C LEU A 95 5.10 3.56 3.04
N SER A 96 6.16 4.20 3.53
CA SER A 96 6.58 4.17 4.95
C SER A 96 5.43 4.48 5.91
N CYS A 97 4.52 5.38 5.53
CA CYS A 97 3.40 5.81 6.37
C CYS A 97 2.04 5.40 5.78
N HIS A 98 1.88 5.47 4.46
CA HIS A 98 0.59 5.24 3.80
C HIS A 98 0.24 3.77 3.62
N ARG A 99 1.21 2.84 3.59
CA ARG A 99 0.90 1.42 3.35
C ARG A 99 -0.02 0.82 4.42
N GLN A 100 0.22 1.16 5.69
CA GLN A 100 -0.56 0.67 6.83
C GLN A 100 -1.34 1.78 7.55
N GLY A 101 -1.14 3.05 7.18
CA GLY A 101 -1.80 4.19 7.81
C GLY A 101 -1.26 4.50 9.20
N VAL A 102 -0.04 5.02 9.27
CA VAL A 102 0.62 5.37 10.54
C VAL A 102 0.02 6.66 11.14
N GLY A 103 -0.46 6.59 12.38
CA GLY A 103 -1.01 7.73 13.10
C GLY A 103 -2.32 8.23 12.49
N THR A 104 -2.34 9.47 11.98
CA THR A 104 -3.50 10.03 11.25
C THR A 104 -3.36 9.87 9.73
N THR A 105 -2.33 9.19 9.27
CA THR A 105 -2.07 8.99 7.84
C THR A 105 -3.11 8.02 7.27
N PRO A 106 -3.79 8.36 6.17
CA PRO A 106 -4.70 7.43 5.51
C PRO A 106 -3.95 6.18 5.01
N MET A 107 -4.49 5.01 5.33
CA MET A 107 -4.03 3.74 4.78
C MET A 107 -4.41 3.63 3.29
N LEU A 108 -3.52 3.04 2.48
CA LEU A 108 -3.82 2.67 1.10
C LEU A 108 -4.91 1.60 1.06
N GLY A 109 -5.91 1.83 0.20
CA GLY A 109 -7.05 0.93 0.04
C GLY A 109 -7.42 0.72 -1.42
N GLY A 110 -8.11 -0.39 -1.68
CA GLY A 110 -8.63 -0.72 -3.01
C GLY A 110 -7.53 -1.02 -4.01
N SER A 111 -7.62 -0.43 -5.20
CA SER A 111 -6.71 -0.69 -6.34
C SER A 111 -5.30 -0.10 -6.20
N HIS A 112 -4.96 0.52 -5.06
CA HIS A 112 -3.67 1.20 -4.84
C HIS A 112 -2.67 0.37 -4.03
N VAL A 113 -3.03 -0.86 -3.64
CA VAL A 113 -2.21 -1.71 -2.75
C VAL A 113 -0.90 -2.15 -3.38
N ASP A 114 -0.85 -2.24 -4.71
CA ASP A 114 0.32 -2.71 -5.47
C ASP A 114 1.17 -1.56 -6.04
N TYR A 115 0.84 -0.31 -5.73
CA TYR A 115 1.60 0.84 -6.24
C TYR A 115 2.94 0.99 -5.52
N THR A 116 3.95 1.34 -6.31
CA THR A 116 5.28 1.75 -5.86
C THR A 116 5.30 3.24 -5.46
N ASN A 117 6.34 3.66 -4.74
CA ASN A 117 6.50 5.06 -4.31
C ASN A 117 6.52 6.05 -5.50
N GLU A 118 7.17 5.65 -6.59
CA GLU A 118 7.30 6.46 -7.80
C GLU A 118 5.98 6.62 -8.56
N GLU A 119 5.06 5.67 -8.41
CA GLU A 119 3.74 5.71 -9.04
C GLU A 119 2.78 6.67 -8.32
N CYS A 120 2.94 6.87 -7.01
CA CYS A 120 2.08 7.75 -6.22
C CYS A 120 2.09 9.20 -6.75
N GLY A 121 3.28 9.73 -7.04
CA GLY A 121 3.48 11.11 -7.50
C GLY A 121 2.97 11.40 -8.91
N GLN A 122 2.51 10.39 -9.65
CA GLN A 122 1.92 10.58 -10.98
C GLN A 122 0.49 11.10 -10.91
N CYS A 123 -0.18 10.91 -9.77
CA CYS A 123 -1.57 11.31 -9.54
C CYS A 123 -1.74 12.18 -8.29
N HIS A 124 -0.96 11.94 -7.24
CA HIS A 124 -0.98 12.73 -6.01
C HIS A 124 0.08 13.83 -6.07
N PHE A 125 -0.38 15.08 -6.02
CA PHE A 125 0.49 16.25 -6.10
C PHE A 125 0.50 17.01 -4.77
N PRO A 126 1.64 17.58 -4.35
CA PRO A 126 1.69 18.46 -3.19
C PRO A 126 0.77 19.65 -3.37
N SER A 127 -0.04 19.92 -2.34
CA SER A 127 -0.89 21.10 -2.33
C SER A 127 -0.03 22.36 -2.37
N ALA A 128 -0.49 23.39 -3.09
CA ALA A 128 0.15 24.70 -3.07
C ALA A 128 0.15 25.35 -1.66
N ALA A 129 -0.72 24.86 -0.76
CA ALA A 129 -0.80 25.27 0.64
C ALA A 129 0.12 24.46 1.58
N ALA A 130 0.82 23.44 1.08
CA ALA A 130 1.84 22.74 1.86
C ALA A 130 3.03 23.69 2.06
N GLU A 131 3.02 24.43 3.17
CA GLU A 131 4.11 25.32 3.52
C GLU A 131 5.41 24.53 3.65
N GLU A 132 6.45 25.01 2.97
CA GLU A 132 7.82 24.58 3.21
C GLU A 132 8.06 24.70 4.73
N PRO A 133 8.36 23.61 5.44
CA PRO A 133 8.70 23.73 6.84
C PRO A 133 9.83 24.74 6.91
N ALA A 134 9.68 25.76 7.77
CA ALA A 134 10.65 26.83 7.90
C ALA A 134 12.05 26.21 7.91
N PRO A 135 13.00 26.73 7.11
CA PRO A 135 14.34 26.14 7.03
C PRO A 135 14.83 25.92 8.45
N MET A 136 15.20 24.67 8.74
CA MET A 136 15.78 24.34 10.04
C MET A 136 16.89 25.36 10.30
N PRO A 137 16.91 26.02 11.49
CA PRO A 137 17.96 26.98 11.80
C PRO A 137 19.32 26.34 11.50
N ALA A 138 20.10 27.00 10.65
CA ALA A 138 21.48 26.59 10.40
C ALA A 138 22.22 26.65 11.76
N GLU A 139 22.65 25.47 12.20
CA GLU A 139 23.28 25.16 13.49
C GLU A 139 22.44 25.50 14.74
N PRO A 140 22.24 24.55 15.67
CA PRO A 140 21.78 24.91 17.00
C PRO A 140 22.86 25.80 17.65
N ALA A 141 22.45 26.97 18.15
CA ALA A 141 23.33 27.80 18.98
C ALA A 141 23.94 26.94 20.10
N PRO A 142 25.21 27.13 20.47
CA PRO A 142 25.82 26.37 21.54
C PRO A 142 24.99 26.56 22.82
N ALA A 143 24.49 25.45 23.36
CA ALA A 143 23.67 25.48 24.56
C ALA A 143 24.47 26.11 25.72
N PRO A 144 23.84 26.95 26.57
CA PRO A 144 24.51 27.51 27.72
C PRO A 144 24.94 26.39 28.67
N GLU A 145 26.16 26.48 29.19
CA GLU A 145 26.68 25.51 30.15
C GLU A 145 25.89 25.63 31.47
N VAL A 146 24.98 24.68 31.71
CA VAL A 146 24.15 24.67 32.91
C VAL A 146 24.83 23.82 33.98
N THR A 147 25.50 24.48 34.92
CA THR A 147 25.82 23.86 36.21
C THR A 147 24.52 23.69 37.00
N HIS A 148 24.28 22.49 37.52
CA HIS A 148 23.24 22.09 38.49
C HIS A 148 21.75 22.15 38.07
N VAL A 149 21.19 20.99 37.71
CA VAL A 149 19.84 20.58 38.14
C VAL A 149 19.92 19.13 38.64
N SER A 150 19.58 18.93 39.91
CA SER A 150 19.55 17.65 40.59
C SER A 150 18.42 16.75 40.06
N ALA A 151 18.72 15.44 39.96
CA ALA A 151 17.81 14.38 39.58
C ALA A 151 16.42 14.49 40.23
N GLY A 152 15.36 14.39 39.42
CA GLY A 152 14.02 14.17 39.96
C GLY A 152 12.86 14.61 39.08
N GLU A 153 12.67 15.90 38.81
CA GLU A 153 11.30 16.38 38.53
C GLU A 153 11.18 17.45 37.42
N SER A 154 11.97 17.36 36.35
CA SER A 154 11.64 18.05 35.09
C SER A 154 12.38 17.47 33.88
N SER A 155 12.16 16.20 33.53
CA SER A 155 12.65 15.73 32.23
C SER A 155 11.72 14.72 31.57
N CYS A 156 11.59 14.86 30.25
CA CYS A 156 10.86 13.99 29.33
C CYS A 156 11.31 12.50 29.40
N VAL A 157 12.44 12.24 30.04
CA VAL A 157 13.06 10.93 30.31
C VAL A 157 12.26 10.08 31.30
N ALA A 158 11.30 10.67 32.03
CA ALA A 158 10.35 9.92 32.84
C ALA A 158 9.43 9.01 32.00
N CYS A 159 9.23 9.31 30.72
CA CYS A 159 8.45 8.49 29.78
C CYS A 159 9.29 7.91 28.62
N HIS A 160 10.42 8.52 28.26
CA HIS A 160 11.32 8.01 27.21
C HIS A 160 12.58 7.37 27.83
N GLN A 161 12.50 6.08 28.18
CA GLN A 161 13.64 5.29 28.67
C GLN A 161 14.66 5.06 27.54
N LEU A 162 15.77 5.80 27.56
CA LEU A 162 16.89 5.64 26.64
C LEU A 162 17.78 4.46 27.09
N ILE A 163 18.02 3.49 26.21
CA ILE A 163 19.12 2.52 26.36
C ILE A 163 20.17 2.88 25.30
N PHE A 164 21.37 3.22 25.75
CA PHE A 164 22.49 3.67 24.92
C PHE A 164 23.33 2.47 24.47
N THR A 165 23.76 2.43 23.20
CA THR A 165 24.85 1.52 22.77
C THR A 165 26.12 2.21 22.27
N ASP A 166 26.11 3.48 21.85
CA ASP A 166 27.27 4.40 21.82
C ASP A 166 26.88 5.79 21.26
N GLU A 167 27.82 6.74 21.33
CA GLU A 167 27.62 8.19 21.18
C GLU A 167 27.35 8.69 19.74
N GLU A 168 27.41 7.85 18.70
CA GLU A 168 27.35 8.34 17.30
C GLU A 168 26.10 7.94 16.49
N HIS A 169 25.25 7.02 16.96
CA HIS A 169 24.10 6.57 16.16
C HIS A 169 22.81 6.42 16.98
N ALA A 170 22.10 7.53 17.19
CA ALA A 170 20.72 7.51 17.65
C ALA A 170 19.77 7.31 16.46
N LEU A 171 19.33 6.07 16.22
CA LEU A 171 18.17 5.80 15.36
C LEU A 171 16.90 5.94 16.20
N PHE A 172 16.13 6.98 15.90
CA PHE A 172 14.76 7.14 16.41
C PHE A 172 13.82 6.37 15.48
N THR A 173 13.71 5.06 15.70
CA THR A 173 12.60 4.28 15.16
C THR A 173 11.76 3.84 16.35
N GLY A 174 10.49 4.21 16.38
CA GLY A 174 9.53 3.72 17.37
C GLY A 174 9.24 2.22 17.24
N GLN A 175 10.20 1.43 16.76
CA GLN A 175 10.13 -0.02 16.72
C GLN A 175 10.57 -0.57 18.09
N PRO A 176 9.86 -1.56 18.64
CA PRO A 176 10.34 -2.25 19.82
C PRO A 176 11.70 -2.87 19.50
N ILE A 177 12.70 -2.56 20.33
CA ILE A 177 13.99 -3.26 20.31
C ILE A 177 13.67 -4.72 20.60
N GLY A 178 13.89 -5.60 19.63
CA GLY A 178 13.68 -7.05 19.80
C GLY A 178 14.48 -7.56 21.00
N ASP A 179 13.87 -8.41 21.83
CA ASP A 179 14.57 -9.11 22.91
C ASP A 179 15.34 -10.28 22.28
N ALA A 180 16.68 -10.19 22.24
CA ALA A 180 17.53 -11.20 21.64
C ALA A 180 17.41 -12.57 22.34
N GLN A 181 17.20 -12.59 23.66
CA GLN A 181 17.01 -13.85 24.40
C GLN A 181 15.65 -14.47 24.11
N ALA A 182 14.58 -13.66 24.07
CA ALA A 182 13.26 -14.13 23.70
C ALA A 182 13.21 -14.58 22.24
N GLY A 183 13.84 -13.83 21.33
CA GLY A 183 13.98 -14.16 19.91
C GLY A 183 14.73 -15.47 19.70
N ALA A 184 15.85 -15.69 20.40
CA ALA A 184 16.57 -16.97 20.35
C ALA A 184 15.71 -18.15 20.85
N ALA A 185 14.94 -17.95 21.93
CA ALA A 185 14.04 -18.98 22.44
C ALA A 185 12.90 -19.29 21.47
N LEU A 186 12.33 -18.27 20.81
CA LEU A 186 11.29 -18.42 19.80
C LEU A 186 11.83 -19.12 18.55
N PHE A 187 12.99 -18.71 18.08
CA PHE A 187 13.69 -19.29 16.93
C PHE A 187 13.93 -20.78 17.12
N ALA A 188 14.46 -21.18 18.29
CA ALA A 188 14.71 -22.58 18.61
C ALA A 188 13.43 -23.43 18.62
N GLN A 189 12.29 -22.86 19.02
CA GLN A 189 11.02 -23.58 19.13
C GLN A 189 10.31 -23.73 17.79
N ILE A 190 10.38 -22.72 16.93
CA ILE A 190 9.50 -22.60 15.75
C ILE A 190 10.30 -22.68 14.45
N CYS A 191 11.42 -21.99 14.36
CA CYS A 191 12.12 -21.73 13.10
C CYS A 191 13.24 -22.75 12.83
N ALA A 192 13.94 -23.18 13.87
CA ALA A 192 15.13 -24.02 13.76
C ALA A 192 14.87 -25.39 13.11
N SER A 193 13.64 -25.90 13.17
CA SER A 193 13.27 -27.17 12.55
C SER A 193 13.39 -27.15 11.02
N CYS A 194 13.24 -25.98 10.40
CA CYS A 194 13.38 -25.77 8.95
C CYS A 194 14.70 -25.07 8.59
N HIS A 195 15.06 -24.02 9.33
CA HIS A 195 16.22 -23.19 9.03
C HIS A 195 17.52 -23.63 9.73
N GLY A 196 17.50 -24.70 10.53
CA GLY A 196 18.64 -25.15 11.33
C GLY A 196 18.80 -24.38 12.65
N GLU A 197 19.55 -24.96 13.60
CA GLU A 197 19.73 -24.38 14.94
C GLU A 197 20.25 -22.94 14.93
N ASP A 198 21.09 -22.62 13.94
CA ASP A 198 21.69 -21.30 13.77
C ASP A 198 21.20 -20.57 12.50
N GLY A 199 20.10 -21.00 11.89
CA GLY A 199 19.56 -20.36 10.68
C GLY A 199 20.39 -20.57 9.41
N THR A 200 21.26 -21.58 9.40
CA THR A 200 22.19 -21.86 8.30
C THR A 200 21.70 -22.92 7.31
N THR A 201 20.57 -23.59 7.57
CA THR A 201 20.01 -24.59 6.66
C THR A 201 19.35 -23.87 5.49
N PRO A 202 19.80 -24.14 4.24
CA PRO A 202 19.15 -23.61 3.05
C PRO A 202 17.73 -24.16 2.91
N VAL A 203 16.78 -23.30 2.58
CA VAL A 203 15.38 -23.66 2.31
C VAL A 203 14.84 -22.84 1.14
N GLY A 204 14.04 -23.49 0.29
CA GLY A 204 13.39 -22.88 -0.87
C GLY A 204 14.19 -22.93 -2.17
N ASP A 205 13.69 -22.24 -3.20
CA ASP A 205 14.44 -21.99 -4.43
C ASP A 205 15.60 -21.02 -4.12
N GLU A 206 16.78 -21.27 -4.71
CA GLU A 206 18.03 -20.49 -4.56
C GLU A 206 18.92 -20.76 -3.33
N ASP A 207 18.70 -21.86 -2.58
CA ASP A 207 19.52 -22.19 -1.39
C ASP A 207 19.58 -21.03 -0.37
N ALA A 208 18.45 -20.33 -0.15
CA ALA A 208 18.38 -19.16 0.71
C ALA A 208 18.68 -19.53 2.18
N VAL A 209 19.68 -18.87 2.76
CA VAL A 209 20.11 -19.04 4.14
C VAL A 209 19.82 -17.76 4.92
N ILE A 210 18.93 -17.84 5.91
CA ILE A 210 18.48 -16.68 6.68
C ILE A 210 19.57 -16.09 7.58
N ASN A 211 20.61 -16.87 7.94
CA ASN A 211 21.78 -16.37 8.66
C ASN A 211 22.97 -16.04 7.74
N ALA A 212 22.73 -15.69 6.47
CA ALA A 212 23.78 -15.26 5.56
C ALA A 212 23.86 -13.72 5.51
N GLU A 213 25.07 -13.16 5.47
CA GLU A 213 25.29 -11.71 5.28
C GLU A 213 24.54 -11.17 4.04
N ALA A 214 24.49 -11.96 2.96
CA ALA A 214 23.75 -11.62 1.76
C ALA A 214 22.25 -11.37 2.04
N TYR A 215 21.64 -12.16 2.94
CA TYR A 215 20.24 -12.00 3.34
C TYR A 215 20.05 -10.70 4.15
N TRP A 216 20.87 -10.48 5.18
CA TRP A 216 20.80 -9.28 6.03
C TRP A 216 21.15 -7.98 5.29
N SER A 217 21.95 -8.05 4.22
CA SER A 217 22.33 -6.89 3.43
C SER A 217 21.21 -6.33 2.54
N THR A 218 20.15 -7.12 2.31
CA THR A 218 19.03 -6.77 1.43
C THR A 218 17.68 -6.75 2.12
N HIS A 219 17.61 -7.15 3.40
CA HIS A 219 16.38 -7.22 4.19
C HIS A 219 16.56 -6.42 5.49
N ASP A 220 15.74 -5.39 5.67
CA ASP A 220 15.62 -4.66 6.93
C ASP A 220 14.65 -5.37 7.90
N ASP A 221 14.63 -4.93 9.17
CA ASP A 221 13.76 -5.52 10.19
C ASP A 221 12.28 -5.56 9.78
N ALA A 222 11.81 -4.55 9.04
CA ALA A 222 10.42 -4.46 8.60
C ALA A 222 10.10 -5.53 7.55
N SER A 223 10.99 -5.72 6.57
CA SER A 223 10.87 -6.77 5.56
C SER A 223 10.96 -8.17 6.17
N ILE A 224 11.84 -8.38 7.16
CA ILE A 224 11.97 -9.66 7.88
C ILE A 224 10.71 -9.97 8.68
N LEU A 225 10.16 -8.98 9.39
CA LEU A 225 8.90 -9.14 10.12
C LEU A 225 7.73 -9.40 9.17
N GLN A 226 7.70 -8.77 8.00
CA GLN A 226 6.69 -9.03 6.98
C GLN A 226 6.78 -10.46 6.45
N ASP A 227 7.99 -10.93 6.15
CA ASP A 227 8.22 -12.29 5.68
C ASP A 227 7.80 -13.33 6.72
N ILE A 228 8.19 -13.15 7.98
CA ILE A 228 7.80 -14.04 9.08
C ILE A 228 6.28 -13.99 9.29
N GLY A 229 5.70 -12.79 9.33
CA GLY A 229 4.30 -12.59 9.67
C GLY A 229 3.36 -13.16 8.62
N ALA A 230 3.52 -12.73 7.37
CA ALA A 230 2.66 -13.13 6.27
C ALA A 230 3.09 -14.45 5.59
N GLY A 231 4.28 -14.95 5.90
CA GLY A 231 4.92 -16.01 5.13
C GLY A 231 5.51 -15.48 3.83
N SER A 232 6.43 -16.22 3.23
CA SER A 232 7.12 -15.80 2.00
C SER A 232 6.96 -16.84 0.89
N HIS A 233 6.62 -16.33 -0.31
CA HIS A 233 6.69 -17.01 -1.62
C HIS A 233 6.02 -18.40 -1.73
N GLY A 234 5.06 -18.73 -0.86
CA GLY A 234 4.36 -20.02 -0.88
C GLY A 234 5.17 -21.21 -0.35
N GLU A 235 6.38 -20.96 0.17
CA GLU A 235 7.27 -21.97 0.75
C GLU A 235 7.35 -21.87 2.27
N MET A 236 7.31 -20.66 2.83
CA MET A 236 7.25 -20.42 4.28
C MET A 236 5.81 -20.05 4.70
N THR A 237 5.27 -20.79 5.68
CA THR A 237 3.94 -20.50 6.23
C THR A 237 3.92 -19.16 6.97
N ALA A 238 2.75 -18.52 7.01
CA ALA A 238 2.52 -17.35 7.85
C ALA A 238 2.64 -17.72 9.34
N PHE A 239 3.35 -16.89 10.11
CA PHE A 239 3.48 -17.07 11.56
C PHE A 239 2.70 -16.07 12.39
N ALA A 240 2.29 -14.93 11.84
CA ALA A 240 1.50 -13.96 12.60
C ALA A 240 0.02 -14.35 12.68
N GLU A 241 -0.60 -14.12 13.83
CA GLU A 241 -2.02 -14.43 14.09
C GLU A 241 -2.97 -13.76 13.09
N ASP A 242 -2.68 -12.53 12.68
CA ASP A 242 -3.47 -11.79 11.68
C ASP A 242 -3.48 -12.46 10.30
N TYR A 243 -2.49 -13.32 10.04
CA TYR A 243 -2.35 -14.12 8.82
C TYR A 243 -2.62 -15.61 9.05
N GLY A 244 -3.17 -15.97 10.22
CA GLY A 244 -3.55 -17.34 10.58
C GLY A 244 -2.42 -18.19 11.18
N GLY A 245 -1.29 -17.57 11.52
CA GLY A 245 -0.18 -18.21 12.21
C GLY A 245 -0.31 -18.21 13.75
N PRO A 246 0.63 -18.81 14.49
CA PRO A 246 0.52 -19.02 15.93
C PRO A 246 1.14 -17.91 16.81
N ILE A 247 1.67 -16.83 16.25
CA ILE A 247 2.45 -15.80 16.97
C ILE A 247 1.70 -14.47 16.98
N SER A 248 1.44 -13.93 18.16
CA SER A 248 0.95 -12.55 18.35
C SER A 248 2.08 -11.54 18.18
N TRP A 249 1.77 -10.32 17.74
CA TRP A 249 2.73 -9.22 17.65
C TRP A 249 3.10 -8.57 19.00
N GLU A 250 2.46 -9.03 20.08
CA GLU A 250 2.65 -8.57 21.47
C GLU A 250 3.75 -9.33 22.22
#